data_AF-A0A9R1UI97-F1
#
_entry.id   AF-A0A9R1UI97-F1
#
_cell.length_a   1.000
_cell.length_b   1.000
_cell.length_c   1.000
_cell.angle_alpha   90.00
_cell.angle_beta   90.00
_cell.angle_gamma   90.00
#
_symmetry.space_group_name_H-M   'P 1'
#
loop_
_entity.id
_entity.type
_entity.pdbx_description
1 polymer ?
#
loop_
_entity_poly.entity_id
_entity_poly.type
_entity_poly.pdbx_seq_one_letter_code
_entity_poly.pdbx_strand_id
1 'polypeptide(L)'
;MRLINLIWCITKIISKSLAARLKEAFDSIRWSYLEDVMKKLGFCDTWRTWVQAILSSSKVSILVNGSPTEEFFLEKGVRQGDLVSPFLYIIDAKGLKVALVEANNKGLFEGMEMPKDGPTFSLFQFANDAIFLGK
;
A
#
# COMPACT_ATOMS: atom_id res chain seq x y z
N MET A 1 7.78 26.30 28.41
CA MET A 1 8.44 26.37 27.08
C MET A 1 9.07 25.05 26.64
N ARG A 2 9.82 24.32 27.48
CA ARG A 2 10.48 23.04 27.11
C ARG A 2 9.52 21.90 26.73
N LEU A 3 8.39 21.76 27.44
CA LEU A 3 7.42 20.69 27.18
C LEU A 3 6.72 20.83 25.81
N ILE A 4 6.38 22.07 25.41
CA ILE A 4 5.76 22.36 24.11
C ILE A 4 6.73 22.07 22.96
N ASN A 5 8.00 22.45 23.10
CA ASN A 5 9.04 22.14 22.10
C ASN A 5 9.29 20.64 22.01
N LEU A 6 9.24 19.91 23.13
CA LEU A 6 9.40 18.46 23.15
C LEU A 6 8.21 17.75 22.47
N ILE A 7 6.98 18.15 22.80
CA ILE A 7 5.76 17.65 22.15
C ILE A 7 5.81 17.92 20.64
N TRP A 8 6.17 19.13 20.24
CA TRP A 8 6.32 19.49 18.83
C TRP A 8 7.41 18.67 18.11
N CYS A 9 8.52 18.40 18.79
CA CYS A 9 9.58 17.57 18.22
C CYS A 9 9.11 16.13 18.02
N ILE A 10 8.40 15.57 19.01
CA ILE A 10 7.84 14.21 18.95
C ILE A 10 6.81 14.11 17.81
N THR A 11 5.86 15.04 17.70
CA THR A 11 4.86 15.01 16.62
C THR A 11 5.50 15.13 15.24
N LYS A 12 6.56 15.93 15.10
CA LYS A 12 7.30 16.06 13.84
C LYS A 12 8.07 14.79 13.47
N ILE A 13 8.67 14.10 14.45
CA ILE A 13 9.37 12.83 14.22
C ILE A 13 8.36 11.75 13.79
N ILE A 14 7.24 11.64 14.51
CA ILE A 14 6.18 10.67 14.18
C ILE A 14 5.62 10.93 12.79
N SER A 15 5.31 12.19 12.45
CA SER A 15 4.80 12.57 11.13
C SER A 15 5.77 12.21 10.01
N LYS A 16 7.07 12.48 10.19
CA LYS A 16 8.11 12.10 9.20
C LYS A 16 8.23 10.59 9.04
N SER A 17 8.22 9.84 10.14
CA SER A 17 8.28 8.38 10.11
C SER A 17 7.08 7.81 9.36
N LEU A 18 5.87 8.26 9.69
CA LEU A 18 4.65 7.83 9.00
C LEU A 18 4.69 8.15 7.50
N ALA A 19 5.13 9.36 7.13
CA ALA A 19 5.25 9.75 5.73
C ALA A 19 6.25 8.89 4.96
N ALA A 20 7.37 8.51 5.58
CA ALA A 20 8.36 7.62 4.97
C ALA A 20 7.79 6.22 4.73
N ARG A 21 7.10 5.63 5.71
CA ARG A 21 6.56 4.28 5.55
C ARG A 21 5.38 4.23 4.56
N LEU A 22 4.57 5.28 4.51
CA LEU A 22 3.57 5.44 3.45
C LEU A 22 4.20 5.48 2.07
N LYS A 23 5.28 6.27 1.92
CA LYS A 23 6.02 6.33 0.66
C LYS A 23 6.51 4.94 0.22
N GLU A 24 7.14 4.19 1.13
CA GLU A 24 7.59 2.83 0.84
C GLU A 24 6.44 1.92 0.39
N ALA A 25 5.28 1.99 1.05
CA ALA A 25 4.11 1.22 0.67
C ALA A 25 3.61 1.59 -0.74
N PHE A 26 3.48 2.88 -1.05
CA PHE A 26 3.09 3.33 -2.39
C PHE A 26 4.11 2.94 -3.47
N ASP A 27 5.40 3.02 -3.19
CA ASP A 27 6.48 2.66 -4.13
C ASP A 27 6.56 1.13 -4.37
N SER A 28 5.96 0.31 -3.48
CA SER A 28 6.03 -1.15 -3.54
C SER A 28 4.97 -1.83 -4.41
N ILE A 29 3.88 -1.13 -4.76
CA ILE A 29 2.71 -1.70 -5.45
C ILE A 29 3.10 -2.20 -6.84
N ARG A 30 2.95 -3.50 -7.11
CA ARG A 30 3.15 -4.05 -8.47
C ARG A 30 1.91 -3.84 -9.33
N TRP A 31 2.08 -3.24 -10.51
CA TRP A 31 0.95 -2.93 -11.40
C TRP A 31 0.24 -4.18 -11.92
N SER A 32 0.98 -5.25 -12.22
CA SER A 32 0.40 -6.54 -12.63
C SER A 32 -0.50 -7.15 -11.55
N TYR A 33 -0.07 -7.08 -10.30
CA TYR A 33 -0.87 -7.52 -9.16
C TYR A 33 -2.14 -6.66 -9.00
N LEU A 34 -1.99 -5.35 -9.08
CA LEU A 34 -3.12 -4.41 -8.96
C LEU A 34 -4.17 -4.68 -10.05
N GLU A 35 -3.74 -4.92 -11.28
CA GLU A 35 -4.60 -5.28 -12.40
C GLU A 35 -5.36 -6.60 -12.16
N ASP A 36 -4.68 -7.62 -11.67
CA ASP A 36 -5.30 -8.91 -11.29
C ASP A 36 -6.34 -8.73 -10.17
N VAL A 37 -6.04 -7.90 -9.17
CA VAL A 37 -6.97 -7.59 -8.07
C VAL A 37 -8.18 -6.83 -8.59
N MET A 38 -7.99 -5.80 -9.41
CA MET A 38 -9.08 -5.04 -10.00
C MET A 38 -9.99 -5.95 -10.84
N LYS A 39 -9.41 -6.86 -11.63
CA LYS A 39 -10.16 -7.85 -12.40
C LYS A 39 -10.98 -8.77 -11.50
N LYS A 40 -10.40 -9.30 -10.42
CA LYS A 40 -11.10 -10.16 -9.44
C LYS A 40 -12.19 -9.43 -8.67
N LEU A 41 -12.01 -8.14 -8.41
CA LEU A 41 -13.01 -7.28 -7.77
C LEU A 41 -14.14 -6.84 -8.72
N GLY A 42 -14.07 -7.20 -10.01
CA GLY A 42 -15.13 -6.93 -10.98
C GLY A 42 -15.07 -5.54 -11.62
N PHE A 43 -13.92 -4.87 -11.59
CA PHE A 43 -13.76 -3.60 -12.31
C PHE A 43 -13.81 -3.84 -13.82
N CYS A 44 -14.58 -3.01 -14.53
CA CYS A 44 -14.70 -3.12 -15.98
C CYS A 44 -13.40 -2.74 -16.70
N ASP A 45 -13.27 -3.22 -17.93
CA ASP A 45 -12.09 -3.08 -18.77
C ASP A 45 -11.70 -1.62 -18.98
N THR A 46 -12.67 -0.72 -19.10
CA THR A 46 -12.45 0.72 -19.24
C THR A 46 -11.69 1.29 -18.04
N TRP A 47 -12.14 1.00 -16.83
CA TRP A 47 -11.49 1.49 -15.61
C TRP A 47 -10.08 0.94 -15.45
N ARG A 48 -9.90 -0.36 -15.71
CA ARG A 48 -8.58 -1.02 -15.68
C ARG A 48 -7.62 -0.39 -16.69
N THR A 49 -8.10 -0.14 -17.91
CA THR A 49 -7.31 0.52 -18.97
C THR A 49 -6.89 1.93 -18.57
N TRP A 50 -7.77 2.72 -17.96
CA TRP A 50 -7.44 4.05 -17.47
C TRP A 50 -6.39 4.03 -16.37
N VAL A 51 -6.52 3.12 -15.39
CA VAL A 51 -5.51 2.96 -14.34
C VAL A 51 -4.17 2.56 -14.94
N GLN A 52 -4.14 1.58 -15.86
CA GLN A 52 -2.92 1.15 -16.52
C GLN A 52 -2.26 2.28 -17.32
N ALA A 53 -3.04 3.12 -18.00
CA ALA A 53 -2.53 4.29 -18.72
C ALA A 53 -1.90 5.32 -17.77
N ILE A 54 -2.55 5.62 -16.64
CA ILE A 54 -2.01 6.53 -15.62
C ILE A 54 -0.67 6.00 -15.09
N LEU A 55 -0.63 4.72 -14.72
CA LEU A 55 0.56 4.09 -14.16
C LEU A 55 1.71 4.08 -15.15
N SER A 56 1.49 3.54 -16.36
CA SER A 56 2.54 3.40 -17.39
C SER A 56 3.07 4.73 -17.93
N SER A 57 2.30 5.82 -17.85
CA SER A 57 2.77 7.16 -18.22
C SER A 57 3.75 7.78 -17.22
N SER A 58 3.94 7.16 -16.06
CA SER A 58 4.74 7.73 -14.98
C SER A 58 6.25 7.65 -15.25
N LYS A 59 6.87 8.82 -15.36
CA LYS A 59 8.32 9.02 -15.38
C LYS A 59 8.84 9.61 -14.08
N VAL A 60 10.09 9.33 -13.76
CA VAL A 60 10.83 9.89 -12.62
C VAL A 60 12.28 10.16 -13.00
N SER A 61 12.92 11.11 -12.32
CA SER A 61 14.36 11.37 -12.38
C SER A 61 14.93 11.33 -10.96
N ILE A 62 16.17 10.88 -10.79
CA ILE A 62 16.87 10.94 -9.51
C ILE A 62 17.63 12.27 -9.42
N LEU A 63 17.49 12.97 -8.29
CA LEU A 63 18.29 14.17 -8.01
C LEU A 63 19.66 13.78 -7.45
N VAL A 64 20.74 14.13 -8.16
CA VAL A 64 22.12 13.95 -7.72
C VAL A 64 22.72 15.35 -7.50
N ASN A 65 23.07 15.67 -6.25
CA ASN A 65 23.56 17.00 -5.87
C ASN A 65 22.64 18.16 -6.31
N GLY A 66 21.33 17.93 -6.26
CA GLY A 66 20.32 18.92 -6.68
C GLY A 66 20.10 19.03 -8.19
N SER A 67 20.85 18.29 -9.00
CA SER A 67 20.65 18.23 -10.45
C SER A 67 19.88 16.95 -10.83
N PRO A 68 18.82 17.03 -11.65
CA PRO A 68 18.09 15.85 -12.10
C PRO A 68 18.93 15.04 -13.09
N THR A 69 18.85 13.72 -12.96
CA THR A 69 19.32 12.75 -13.96
C THR A 69 18.33 12.63 -15.12
N GLU A 70 18.67 11.85 -16.13
CA GLU A 70 17.73 11.50 -17.20
C GLU A 70 16.47 10.82 -16.63
N GLU A 71 15.33 11.13 -17.24
CA GLU A 71 14.07 10.52 -16.85
C GLU A 71 14.00 9.06 -17.29
N PHE A 72 13.43 8.22 -16.43
CA PHE A 72 13.10 6.84 -16.75
C PHE A 72 11.67 6.51 -16.33
N PHE A 73 11.11 5.48 -16.95
CA PHE A 73 9.75 5.00 -16.64
C PHE A 73 9.76 4.19 -15.35
N LEU A 74 8.69 4.33 -14.57
CA LEU A 74 8.43 3.44 -13.45
C LEU A 74 7.90 2.09 -13.95
N GLU A 75 8.21 1.01 -13.23
CA GLU A 75 7.65 -0.33 -13.47
C GLU A 75 6.70 -0.78 -12.37
N LYS A 76 6.71 -0.06 -11.25
CA LYS A 76 5.90 -0.30 -10.06
C LYS A 76 5.72 1.00 -9.28
N GLY A 77 4.83 0.94 -8.31
CA GLY A 77 4.51 2.00 -7.39
C GLY A 77 3.52 3.01 -7.97
N VAL A 78 3.03 3.90 -7.12
CA VAL A 78 2.04 4.92 -7.50
C VAL A 78 2.51 6.30 -7.03
N ARG A 79 2.08 7.36 -7.72
CA ARG A 79 2.59 8.72 -7.47
C ARG A 79 1.99 9.31 -6.20
N GLN A 80 2.81 9.42 -5.15
CA GLN A 80 2.40 10.08 -3.92
C GLN A 80 1.96 11.53 -4.18
N GLY A 81 0.77 11.89 -3.69
CA GLY A 81 0.21 13.24 -3.84
C GLY A 81 -0.73 13.40 -5.04
N ASP A 82 -0.93 12.37 -5.86
CA ASP A 82 -2.07 12.35 -6.79
C ASP A 82 -3.36 11.87 -6.07
N LEU A 83 -4.52 12.19 -6.66
CA LEU A 83 -5.82 11.85 -6.07
C LEU A 83 -6.17 10.36 -6.22
N VAL A 84 -5.46 9.63 -7.10
CA VAL A 84 -5.79 8.26 -7.49
C VAL A 84 -5.02 7.23 -6.66
N SER A 85 -3.79 7.54 -6.24
CA SER A 85 -2.91 6.66 -5.47
C SER A 85 -3.52 6.17 -4.16
N PRO A 86 -4.20 7.00 -3.34
CA PRO A 86 -4.88 6.51 -2.15
C PRO A 86 -5.94 5.46 -2.47
N PHE A 87 -6.65 5.62 -3.59
CA PHE A 87 -7.66 4.67 -4.03
C PHE A 87 -7.04 3.36 -4.50
N LEU A 88 -5.95 3.42 -5.29
CA LEU A 88 -5.22 2.23 -5.72
C LEU A 88 -4.61 1.46 -4.55
N TYR A 89 -4.15 2.17 -3.50
CA TYR A 89 -3.67 1.54 -2.27
C TYR A 89 -4.77 0.79 -1.51
N ILE A 90 -5.97 1.35 -1.45
CA ILE A 90 -7.13 0.66 -0.83
C ILE A 90 -7.48 -0.61 -1.62
N ILE A 91 -7.40 -0.56 -2.95
CA ILE A 91 -7.62 -1.74 -3.80
C ILE A 91 -6.55 -2.81 -3.51
N ASP A 92 -5.28 -2.44 -3.47
CA ASP A 92 -4.16 -3.32 -3.14
C ASP A 92 -4.36 -4.03 -1.79
N ALA A 93 -4.67 -3.24 -0.74
CA ALA A 93 -4.92 -3.74 0.61
C ALA A 93 -6.14 -4.69 0.66
N LYS A 94 -7.22 -4.36 -0.04
CA LYS A 94 -8.41 -5.22 -0.16
C LYS A 94 -8.07 -6.52 -0.88
N GLY A 95 -7.27 -6.46 -1.94
CA GLY A 95 -6.76 -7.62 -2.64
C GLY A 95 -5.97 -8.55 -1.73
N LEU A 96 -5.11 -7.99 -0.89
CA LEU A 96 -4.31 -8.76 0.07
C LEU A 96 -5.18 -9.46 1.11
N LYS A 97 -6.21 -8.77 1.63
CA LYS A 97 -7.19 -9.37 2.54
C LYS A 97 -7.93 -10.54 1.90
N VAL A 98 -8.41 -10.38 0.66
CA VAL A 98 -9.11 -11.45 -0.07
C VAL A 98 -8.18 -12.63 -0.33
N ALA A 99 -6.94 -12.38 -0.73
CA ALA A 99 -5.95 -13.43 -0.97
C ALA A 99 -5.67 -14.25 0.30
N LEU A 100 -5.61 -13.60 1.46
CA LEU A 100 -5.39 -14.29 2.73
C LEU A 100 -6.61 -15.10 3.19
N VAL A 101 -7.83 -14.59 2.99
CA VAL A 101 -9.05 -15.37 3.24
C VAL A 101 -9.06 -16.62 2.37
N GLU A 102 -8.71 -16.49 1.10
CA GLU A 102 -8.62 -17.63 0.19
C GLU A 102 -7.51 -18.62 0.58
N ALA A 103 -6.38 -18.13 1.09
CA ALA A 103 -5.33 -18.97 1.64
C ALA A 103 -5.82 -19.75 2.87
N ASN A 104 -6.59 -19.13 3.77
CA ASN A 104 -7.21 -19.83 4.90
C ASN A 104 -8.18 -20.93 4.44
N ASN A 105 -9.06 -20.62 3.48
CA ASN A 105 -10.03 -21.59 2.96
C ASN A 105 -9.35 -22.81 2.32
N LYS A 106 -8.14 -22.62 1.77
CA LYS A 106 -7.31 -23.68 1.19
C LYS A 106 -6.40 -24.38 2.19
N GLY A 107 -6.41 -23.97 3.46
CA GLY A 107 -5.49 -24.48 4.48
C GLY A 107 -4.02 -24.14 4.23
N LEU A 108 -3.74 -23.12 3.41
CA LEU A 108 -2.38 -22.62 3.13
C LEU A 108 -1.91 -21.62 4.19
N PHE A 109 -2.83 -21.11 5.00
CA PHE A 109 -2.59 -20.24 6.14
C PHE A 109 -3.65 -20.56 7.20
N GLU A 110 -3.31 -20.54 8.47
CA GLU A 110 -4.22 -20.76 9.58
C GLU A 110 -4.20 -19.52 10.49
N GLY A 111 -5.26 -18.72 10.44
CA GLY A 111 -5.39 -17.51 11.26
C GLY A 111 -5.43 -17.80 12.76
N MET A 112 -5.18 -16.77 13.57
CA MET A 112 -5.25 -16.87 15.02
C MET A 112 -6.71 -16.88 15.50
N GLU A 113 -7.12 -17.95 16.17
CA GLU A 113 -8.41 -18.03 16.84
C GLU A 113 -8.44 -17.19 18.11
N MET A 114 -9.52 -16.44 18.30
CA MET A 114 -9.70 -15.63 19.50
C MET A 114 -10.42 -16.44 20.59
N PRO A 115 -10.07 -16.22 21.88
CA PRO A 115 -10.77 -16.87 22.99
C PRO A 115 -12.29 -16.63 22.96
N LYS A 116 -13.04 -17.57 23.54
CA LYS A 116 -14.52 -17.51 23.69
C LYS A 116 -15.29 -17.52 22.37
N ASP A 117 -14.95 -18.45 21.47
CA ASP A 117 -15.57 -18.59 20.14
C ASP A 117 -15.55 -17.28 19.33
N GLY A 118 -14.46 -16.51 19.49
CA GLY A 118 -14.27 -15.25 18.79
C GLY A 118 -13.89 -15.45 17.32
N PRO A 119 -13.94 -14.37 16.52
CA PRO A 119 -13.56 -14.46 15.11
C PRO A 119 -12.07 -14.81 14.96
N THR A 120 -11.74 -15.61 13.96
CA THR A 120 -10.35 -15.85 13.56
C THR A 120 -9.78 -14.60 12.88
N PHE A 121 -8.62 -14.13 13.34
CA PHE A 121 -7.90 -13.02 12.72
C PHE A 121 -6.64 -13.52 12.01
N SER A 122 -6.53 -13.20 10.73
CA SER A 122 -5.34 -13.52 9.92
C SER A 122 -4.49 -12.29 9.58
N LEU A 123 -5.10 -11.10 9.61
CA LEU A 123 -4.49 -9.87 9.13
C LEU A 123 -5.03 -8.65 9.87
N PHE A 124 -4.10 -7.84 10.37
CA PHE A 124 -4.37 -6.49 10.87
C PHE A 124 -3.67 -5.48 9.96
N GLN A 125 -4.43 -4.59 9.34
CA GLN A 125 -3.92 -3.56 8.43
C GLN A 125 -4.27 -2.17 8.93
N PHE A 126 -3.27 -1.29 8.96
CA PHE A 126 -3.46 0.12 9.25
C PHE A 126 -2.50 0.97 8.44
N ALA A 127 -3.03 1.87 7.61
CA ALA A 127 -2.24 2.67 6.68
C ALA A 127 -1.27 1.77 5.91
N ASN A 128 0.04 2.03 5.98
CA ASN A 128 1.13 1.30 5.32
C ASN A 128 1.59 0.03 6.06
N ASP A 129 0.94 -0.35 7.17
CA ASP A 129 1.34 -1.47 8.01
C ASP A 129 0.39 -2.65 7.87
N ALA A 130 0.97 -3.85 7.76
CA ALA A 130 0.25 -5.11 7.76
C ALA A 130 0.92 -6.07 8.73
N ILE A 131 0.14 -6.65 9.64
CA ILE A 131 0.56 -7.70 10.57
C ILE A 131 -0.22 -8.95 10.23
N PHE A 132 0.49 -10.00 9.83
CA PHE A 132 -0.08 -11.33 9.63
C PHE A 132 -0.10 -12.06 10.98
N LEU A 133 -1.25 -12.65 11.33
CA LEU A 133 -1.46 -13.36 12.59
C LEU A 133 -1.90 -14.78 12.27
N GLY A 134 -1.03 -15.76 12.50
CA GLY A 134 -1.31 -17.14 12.13
C GLY A 134 -0.05 -17.93 11.81
N LYS A 135 -0.24 -19.15 11.32
CA LYS A 135 0.81 -20.11 10.93
C LYS A 135 0.50 -20.77 9.59
#